data_AF-A0A0L8G5Z3-F1
#
_entry.id   AF-A0A0L8G5Z3-F1
#
_cell.length_a   1.000
_cell.length_b   1.000
_cell.length_c   1.000
_cell.angle_alpha   90.00
_cell.angle_beta   90.00
_cell.angle_gamma   90.00
#
_symmetry.space_group_name_H-M   'P 1'
#
loop_
_entity.id
_entity.type
_entity.pdbx_description
1 polymer ?
#
loop_
_entity_poly.entity_id
_entity_poly.type
_entity_poly.pdbx_seq_one_letter_code
_entity_poly.pdbx_strand_id
1 'polypeptide(L)' 'MAWHTIDRDVLRIDGDSVHLKIVSTLSVGYEHIDLKECKACNIIACNLLKISTDCVSEFAVTLVLAVSRRIEEGIAAV' A
#
# COMPACT_ATOMS: atom_id res chain seq x y z
N MET A 1 1.22 -8.27 10.15
CA MET A 1 1.91 -7.70 8.97
C MET A 1 2.13 -6.23 9.27
N ALA A 2 3.36 -5.83 9.60
CA ALA A 2 3.69 -4.42 9.84
C ALA A 2 4.04 -3.78 8.50
N TRP A 3 3.40 -2.67 8.16
CA TRP A 3 3.80 -1.86 7.02
C TRP A 3 5.08 -1.13 7.38
N HIS A 4 6.04 -1.06 6.45
CA HIS A 4 7.26 -0.29 6.62
C HIS A 4 7.01 1.13 6.13
N THR A 5 7.11 2.11 7.03
CA THR A 5 7.15 3.53 6.65
C THR A 5 8.50 3.83 6.02
N ILE A 6 8.49 4.42 4.83
CA ILE A 6 9.69 4.84 4.11
C ILE A 6 9.84 6.35 4.31
N ASP A 7 10.54 6.71 5.39
CA ASP A 7 10.80 8.09 5.80
C ASP A 7 12.27 8.47 5.61
N ARG A 8 12.63 9.69 6.04
CA ARG A 8 13.98 10.22 5.93
C ARG A 8 15.04 9.28 6.53
N ASP A 9 14.75 8.63 7.65
CA ASP A 9 15.73 7.81 8.34
C ASP A 9 16.07 6.61 7.47
N VAL A 10 15.04 5.96 6.90
CA VAL A 10 15.21 4.85 5.95
C VAL A 10 15.92 5.30 4.68
N LEU A 11 15.54 6.46 4.12
CA LEU A 11 16.11 6.98 2.87
C LEU A 11 17.57 7.43 3.01
N ARG A 12 18.08 7.60 4.24
CA ARG A 12 19.44 8.10 4.53
C ARG A 12 20.27 7.17 5.42
N ILE A 13 19.88 5.90 5.56
CA ILE A 13 20.59 4.90 6.38
C ILE A 13 22.11 4.87 6.10
N ASP A 14 22.51 5.01 4.84
CA ASP A 14 23.92 4.90 4.41
C ASP A 14 24.64 6.26 4.22
N GLY A 15 24.02 7.38 4.62
CA GLY A 15 24.57 8.72 4.38
C GLY A 15 24.82 8.96 2.88
N ASP A 16 26.05 9.35 2.51
CA ASP A 16 26.48 9.57 1.12
C ASP A 16 27.06 8.31 0.43
N SER A 17 27.15 7.17 1.14
CA SER A 17 27.97 6.02 0.71
C SER A 17 27.23 5.00 -0.17
N VAL A 18 25.90 4.97 -0.11
CA VAL A 18 25.04 4.19 -1.00
C VAL A 18 23.96 5.10 -1.57
N HIS A 19 24.05 5.41 -2.85
CA HIS A 19 23.04 6.21 -3.53
C HIS A 19 21.82 5.35 -3.85
N LEU A 20 20.88 5.26 -2.90
CA LEU A 20 19.54 4.72 -3.15
C LEU A 20 18.93 5.47 -4.34
N LYS A 21 18.64 4.77 -5.45
CA LYS A 21 18.12 5.40 -6.68
C LYS A 21 16.61 5.27 -6.83
N ILE A 22 16.06 4.13 -6.37
CA ILE A 22 14.67 3.77 -6.63
C ILE A 22 14.09 3.11 -5.38
N VAL A 23 12.89 3.55 -5.00
CA VAL A 23 12.00 2.87 -4.06
C VAL A 23 10.81 2.36 -4.86
N SER A 24 10.55 1.06 -4.81
CA SER A 24 9.41 0.43 -5.49
C SER A 24 8.53 -0.27 -4.46
N THR A 25 7.23 0.02 -4.47
CA THR A 25 6.25 -0.67 -3.64
C THR A 25 5.39 -1.63 -4.46
N LEU A 26 5.03 -2.75 -3.83
CA LEU A 26 4.09 -3.74 -4.38
C LEU A 26 2.61 -3.33 -4.16
N SER A 27 2.36 -2.18 -3.53
CA SER A 27 1.02 -1.63 -3.34
C SER A 27 0.65 -0.61 -4.42
N VAL A 28 -0.66 -0.36 -4.55
CA VAL A 28 -1.17 0.79 -5.32
C VAL A 28 -1.05 2.08 -4.50
N GLY A 29 -1.37 2.03 -3.20
CA GLY A 29 -1.18 3.15 -2.28
C GLY A 29 0.29 3.42 -1.97
N TYR A 30 0.64 4.67 -1.74
CA TYR A 30 2.02 5.14 -1.52
C TYR A 30 2.12 6.14 -0.36
N GLU A 31 1.07 6.24 0.48
CA GLU A 31 0.97 7.17 1.61
C GLU A 31 2.03 6.94 2.69
N HIS A 32 2.60 5.74 2.74
CA HIS A 32 3.67 5.34 3.66
C HIS A 32 5.06 5.71 3.14
N ILE A 33 5.18 6.36 1.97
CA ILE A 33 6.45 6.80 1.36
C ILE A 33 6.51 8.33 1.41
N ASP A 34 7.58 8.89 2.00
CA ASP A 34 7.83 10.34 1.96
C ASP A 34 8.32 10.77 0.58
N LEU A 35 7.36 11.10 -0.30
CA LEU A 35 7.64 11.58 -1.64
C LEU A 35 8.42 12.90 -1.68
N LYS A 36 8.36 13.73 -0.63
CA LYS A 36 9.09 15.00 -0.58
C LYS A 36 10.58 14.73 -0.36
N GLU A 37 10.91 13.86 0.58
CA GLU A 37 12.29 13.44 0.83
C GLU A 37 12.85 12.65 -0.35
N CYS A 38 12.08 11.74 -0.95
CA CYS A 38 12.48 11.06 -2.18
C CYS A 38 12.86 12.06 -3.28
N LYS A 39 12.03 13.09 -3.50
CA LYS A 39 12.32 14.14 -4.49
C LYS A 39 13.56 14.96 -4.12
N ALA A 40 13.75 15.29 -2.84
CA ALA A 40 14.91 16.04 -2.36
C ALA A 40 16.24 15.26 -2.53
N CYS A 41 16.19 13.94 -2.36
CA CYS A 41 17.33 13.04 -2.52
C CYS A 41 17.51 12.51 -3.96
N ASN A 42 16.71 12.99 -4.92
CA ASN A 42 16.71 12.54 -6.32
C ASN A 42 16.47 11.02 -6.48
N ILE A 43 15.57 10.49 -5.66
CA ILE A 43 15.17 9.08 -5.61
C ILE A 43 13.82 8.92 -6.31
N ILE A 44 13.71 7.95 -7.21
CA ILE A 44 12.48 7.65 -7.92
C ILE A 44 11.60 6.75 -7.04
N ALA A 45 10.38 7.19 -6.73
CA ALA A 45 9.37 6.35 -6.11
C ALA A 45 8.44 5.76 -7.18
N CYS A 46 8.21 4.45 -7.14
CA CYS A 46 7.34 3.72 -8.06
C CYS A 46 6.33 2.85 -7.28
N ASN A 47 5.10 2.79 -7.78
CA ASN A 47 4.04 1.94 -7.25
C ASN A 47 3.44 1.07 -8.37
N LEU A 48 2.69 0.04 -8.01
CA LEU A 48 1.95 -0.75 -8.98
C LEU A 48 0.66 -0.03 -9.36
N LEU A 49 0.32 -0.07 -10.66
CA LEU A 49 -0.91 0.53 -11.19
C LEU A 49 -1.86 -0.56 -11.69
N LYS A 50 -3.17 -0.35 -11.50
CA LYS A 50 -4.27 -1.14 -12.09
C LYS A 50 -4.29 -2.65 -11.78
N ILE A 51 -3.50 -3.12 -10.80
CA ILE A 51 -3.47 -4.55 -10.47
C ILE A 51 -4.62 -5.02 -9.58
N SER A 52 -5.30 -4.10 -8.88
CA SER A 52 -6.28 -4.45 -7.84
C SER A 52 -7.67 -3.89 -8.09
N THR A 53 -7.92 -3.23 -9.24
CA THR A 53 -9.21 -2.58 -9.51
C THR A 53 -10.36 -3.56 -9.45
N ASP A 54 -10.25 -4.69 -10.16
CA ASP A 54 -11.30 -5.70 -10.24
C ASP A 54 -11.49 -6.38 -8.87
N CYS A 55 -10.40 -6.83 -8.24
CA CYS A 55 -10.45 -7.47 -6.92
C CYS A 55 -11.07 -6.56 -5.85
N VAL A 56 -10.71 -5.26 -5.83
CA VAL A 56 -11.29 -4.30 -4.88
C VAL A 56 -12.77 -4.08 -5.16
N SER A 57 -13.18 -4.05 -6.43
CA SER A 57 -14.60 -3.92 -6.80
C SER A 57 -15.42 -5.14 -6.39
N GLU A 58 -14.89 -6.35 -6.60
CA GLU A 58 -15.51 -7.61 -6.18
C GLU A 58 -15.66 -7.67 -4.66
N PHE A 59 -14.62 -7.30 -3.92
CA PHE A 59 -14.66 -7.24 -2.46
C PHE A 59 -15.67 -6.20 -1.96
N ALA A 60 -15.73 -5.02 -2.58
CA ALA A 60 -16.68 -3.99 -2.20
C ALA A 60 -18.13 -4.48 -2.34
N VAL A 61 -18.48 -5.06 -3.49
CA VAL A 61 -19.82 -5.63 -3.72
C VAL A 61 -20.10 -6.79 -2.77
N THR A 62 -19.11 -7.67 -2.54
CA THR A 62 -19.24 -8.80 -1.61
C THR A 62 -19.51 -8.33 -0.19
N LEU A 63 -18.78 -7.32 0.30
CA LEU A 63 -18.99 -6.75 1.63
C LEU A 63 -20.36 -6.10 1.77
N VAL A 64 -20.82 -5.36 0.74
CA VAL A 64 -22.17 -4.76 0.72
C VAL A 64 -23.23 -5.86 0.85
N LEU A 65 -23.13 -6.96 0.11
CA LEU A 65 -24.06 -8.08 0.21
C LEU A 65 -23.97 -8.81 1.55
N ALA A 66 -22.75 -9.04 2.04
CA ALA A 66 -22.49 -9.72 3.31
C ALA A 66 -23.17 -9.00 4.48
N VAL A 67 -23.00 -7.67 4.55
CA VAL A 67 -23.64 -6.84 5.58
C VAL A 67 -25.15 -6.74 5.36
N SER A 68 -25.62 -6.49 4.14
CA SER A 68 -27.06 -6.32 3.85
C SER A 68 -27.88 -7.57 4.18
N ARG A 69 -27.29 -8.75 3.98
CA ARG A 69 -27.96 -10.04 4.21
C ARG A 69 -27.57 -10.68 5.53
N ARG A 70 -26.76 -10.02 6.36
CA ARG A 70 -26.35 -10.54 7.67
C ARG A 70 -25.77 -11.95 7.54
N ILE A 71 -24.88 -12.13 6.54
CA ILE A 71 -24.41 -13.47 6.13
C ILE A 71 -23.72 -14.19 7.29
N GLU A 72 -22.88 -13.50 8.06
CA GLU A 72 -22.21 -14.08 9.25
C GLU A 72 -23.21 -14.65 10.25
N GLU A 73 -24.27 -13.90 10.57
CA GLU A 73 -25.30 -14.34 11.53
C GLU A 73 -26.19 -15.43 10.93
N GLY A 74 -26.44 -15.37 9.63
CA GLY A 74 -27.15 -16.41 8.89
C GLY A 74 -26.40 -17.73 8.86
N ILE A 75 -25.07 -17.71 8.71
CA ILE A 75 -24.22 -18.91 8.79
C ILE A 75 -24.23 -19.47 10.22
N ALA A 76 -24.12 -18.61 11.24
CA ALA A 76 -24.11 -19.04 12.64
C ALA A 76 -25.44 -19.66 13.12
N ALA A 77 -26.55 -19.43 12.40
CA ALA A 77 -27.88 -19.91 12.77
C ALA A 77 -28.21 -21.33 12.26
N VAL A 78 -27.33 -21.96 11.48
CA VAL A 78 -27.50 -23.30 10.89
C VAL A 78 -26.36 -24.21 11.35
#